data_AF-A0A3D2L7F0-F1
#
_entry.id   AF-A0A3D2L7F0-F1
#
_cell.length_a   1.000
_cell.length_b   1.000
_cell.length_c   1.000
_cell.angle_alpha   90.00
_cell.angle_beta   90.00
_cell.angle_gamma   90.00
#
_symmetry.space_group_name_H-M   'P 1'
#
loop_
_entity.id
_entity.type
_entity.pdbx_description
1 polymer ?
#
loop_
_entity_poly.entity_id
_entity_poly.type
_entity_poly.pdbx_seq_one_letter_code
_entity_poly.pdbx_strand_id
1 'polypeptide(L)'
;MMLRSIATSSALLATAVLAACSPASAPEKDSAGAVKSGGAQASCLSRAYPEIGGPISLVSDSGARVTEADFKGRPTLIYFGFTYCPDVCPMTLVNVERAYEQLPESVEPPQTLLISVDPERDTPEVLA
;
A
#
# COMPACT_ATOMS: atom_id res chain seq x y z
N MET A 1 23.95 -59.40 -33.35
CA MET A 1 25.40 -59.36 -33.66
C MET A 1 25.65 -58.10 -34.47
N MET A 2 25.88 -56.97 -33.79
CA MET A 2 27.21 -56.36 -33.56
C MET A 2 27.87 -55.83 -34.82
N LEU A 3 27.92 -54.49 -34.95
CA LEU A 3 29.00 -53.70 -35.56
C LEU A 3 28.80 -52.25 -35.06
N ARG A 4 29.33 -51.88 -33.89
CA ARG A 4 30.61 -51.17 -33.69
C ARG A 4 30.87 -50.04 -34.71
N SER A 5 30.73 -48.79 -34.26
CA SER A 5 31.58 -47.69 -34.69
C SER A 5 31.83 -46.72 -33.54
N ILE A 6 33.11 -46.44 -33.36
CA ILE A 6 33.77 -45.76 -32.25
C ILE A 6 34.16 -44.35 -32.73
N ALA A 7 33.90 -43.38 -31.86
CA ALA A 7 34.62 -42.12 -31.60
C ALA A 7 35.26 -41.31 -32.75
N THR A 8 34.81 -40.06 -32.88
CA THR A 8 35.57 -38.82 -33.15
C THR A 8 34.61 -37.67 -32.80
N SER A 9 34.89 -36.59 -32.07
CA SER A 9 36.14 -35.97 -31.65
C SER A 9 35.87 -35.14 -30.39
N SER A 10 36.86 -35.11 -29.52
CA SER A 10 36.96 -34.17 -28.40
C SER A 10 37.04 -32.72 -28.86
N ALA A 11 36.58 -31.86 -27.94
CA ALA A 11 36.93 -30.46 -27.76
C ALA A 11 36.34 -29.46 -28.77
N LEU A 12 35.52 -28.54 -28.27
CA LEU A 12 35.95 -27.14 -28.18
C LEU A 12 35.06 -26.39 -27.18
N LEU A 13 35.72 -25.91 -26.12
CA LEU A 13 35.42 -24.67 -25.37
C LEU A 13 34.06 -24.54 -24.69
N ALA A 14 33.98 -25.14 -23.51
CA ALA A 14 33.17 -24.65 -22.40
C ALA A 14 33.75 -23.33 -21.84
N THR A 15 33.52 -22.20 -22.51
CA THR A 15 33.73 -20.85 -21.95
C THR A 15 32.84 -19.84 -22.67
N ALA A 16 31.53 -19.87 -22.42
CA ALA A 16 30.63 -18.78 -22.84
C ALA A 16 29.49 -18.50 -21.85
N VAL A 17 29.57 -18.99 -20.61
CA VAL A 17 28.56 -18.72 -19.57
C VAL A 17 29.06 -17.62 -18.61
N LEU A 18 29.49 -16.49 -19.16
CA LEU A 18 29.87 -15.31 -18.36
C LEU A 18 29.50 -13.96 -19.01
N ALA A 19 28.51 -13.95 -19.90
CA ALA A 19 28.01 -12.73 -20.56
C ALA A 19 26.50 -12.49 -20.39
N ALA A 20 25.89 -12.99 -19.30
CA ALA A 20 24.46 -12.83 -19.04
C ALA A 20 24.11 -11.80 -17.95
N CYS A 21 25.05 -10.94 -17.53
CA CYS A 21 24.77 -9.81 -16.64
C CYS A 21 24.90 -8.48 -17.38
N SER A 22 23.96 -8.21 -18.29
CA SER A 22 23.67 -6.86 -18.77
C SER A 22 22.16 -6.64 -18.67
N PRO A 23 21.66 -5.73 -17.80
CA PRO A 23 20.30 -5.23 -17.94
C PRO A 23 20.30 -4.22 -19.09
N ALA A 24 19.94 -4.69 -20.27
CA ALA A 24 19.53 -3.80 -21.35
C ALA A 24 18.14 -3.25 -20.99
N SER A 25 18.08 -1.97 -20.64
CA SER A 25 16.82 -1.25 -20.49
C SER A 25 16.10 -1.21 -21.85
N ALA A 26 14.95 -1.88 -21.94
CA ALA A 26 14.00 -1.66 -23.01
C ALA A 26 13.05 -0.50 -22.64
N PRO A 27 12.59 0.33 -23.58
CA PRO A 27 11.54 1.30 -23.34
C PRO A 27 10.20 0.59 -23.52
N GLU A 28 9.51 0.26 -22.42
CA GLU A 28 8.16 -0.29 -22.49
C GLU A 28 7.14 0.85 -22.57
N LYS A 29 6.47 0.91 -23.72
CA LYS A 29 5.30 1.74 -23.97
C LYS A 29 4.07 1.13 -23.31
N ASP A 30 3.18 2.03 -22.89
CA ASP A 30 1.75 1.85 -22.69
C ASP A 30 1.31 0.93 -21.55
N SER A 31 0.60 1.50 -20.57
CA SER A 31 -0.87 1.37 -20.54
C SER A 31 -1.47 1.99 -19.28
N ALA A 32 -2.64 2.58 -19.47
CA ALA A 32 -3.60 3.08 -18.50
C ALA A 32 -3.36 2.69 -17.03
N GLY A 33 -3.20 3.71 -16.18
CA GLY A 33 -2.90 3.57 -14.77
C GLY A 33 -3.92 2.73 -14.02
N ALA A 34 -3.58 1.46 -13.78
CA ALA A 34 -4.11 0.72 -12.66
C ALA A 34 -3.73 1.48 -11.39
N VAL A 35 -4.71 1.97 -10.64
CA VAL A 35 -4.50 2.51 -9.30
C VAL A 35 -4.01 1.35 -8.42
N LYS A 36 -2.70 1.22 -8.29
CA LYS A 36 -2.08 0.28 -7.35
C LYS A 36 -2.16 0.92 -5.98
N SER A 37 -2.95 0.31 -5.08
CA SER A 37 -2.85 0.55 -3.65
C SER A 37 -1.37 0.51 -3.24
N GLY A 38 -0.92 1.48 -2.45
CA GLY A 38 0.45 1.64 -1.97
C GLY A 38 0.91 0.56 -0.98
N GLY A 39 0.57 -0.71 -1.26
CA GLY A 39 1.14 -1.86 -0.57
C GLY A 39 2.63 -2.02 -0.90
N ALA A 40 3.36 -2.59 0.05
CA ALA A 40 4.81 -2.75 0.10
C ALA A 40 5.46 -2.97 -1.28
N GLN A 41 5.92 -1.88 -1.88
CA GLN A 41 6.84 -1.93 -3.00
C GLN A 41 8.24 -1.90 -2.42
N ALA A 42 9.05 -2.91 -2.78
CA ALA A 42 10.45 -3.01 -2.41
C ALA A 42 11.31 -2.00 -3.21
N SER A 43 10.96 -0.71 -3.14
CA SER A 43 11.83 0.39 -3.53
C SER A 43 12.15 1.19 -2.26
N CYS A 44 13.39 1.69 -2.19
CA CYS A 44 14.07 2.15 -0.97
C CYS A 44 13.52 3.41 -0.28
N LEU A 45 12.19 3.57 -0.22
CA LEU A 45 11.49 4.60 0.55
C LEU A 45 10.34 4.06 1.41
N SER A 46 10.02 2.76 1.37
CA SER A 46 9.14 2.20 2.40
C SER A 46 9.93 2.02 3.70
N ARG A 47 10.04 3.10 4.48
CA ARG A 47 10.24 3.01 5.94
C ARG A 47 8.95 2.45 6.56
N ALA A 48 8.57 1.23 6.18
CA ALA A 48 7.72 0.43 7.02
C ALA A 48 8.58 0.09 8.24
N TYR A 49 8.55 0.97 9.23
CA TYR A 49 9.10 0.69 10.53
C TYR A 49 8.32 -0.52 11.05
N PRO A 50 8.98 -1.66 11.33
CA PRO A 50 8.29 -2.86 11.79
C PRO A 50 7.53 -2.62 13.11
N GLU A 51 7.89 -1.57 13.84
CA GLU A 51 7.22 -1.07 15.04
C GLU A 51 6.03 -0.13 14.79
N ILE A 52 5.80 0.38 13.57
CA ILE A 52 4.65 1.25 13.29
C ILE A 52 3.41 0.41 13.00
N GLY A 53 2.40 0.61 13.84
CA GLY A 53 1.16 -0.14 13.83
C GLY A 53 1.02 -0.99 15.08
N GLY A 54 -0.15 -1.60 15.27
CA GLY A 54 -0.45 -2.40 16.45
C GLY A 54 -1.92 -2.31 16.84
N PRO A 55 -2.30 -3.02 17.92
CA PRO A 55 -3.64 -2.89 18.47
C PRO A 55 -3.88 -1.47 18.96
N ILE A 56 -5.11 -0.98 18.77
CA ILE A 56 -5.55 0.32 19.27
C ILE A 56 -6.72 0.13 20.23
N SER A 57 -6.82 0.99 21.23
CA SER A 57 -8.02 1.11 22.04
C SER A 57 -8.29 2.59 22.28
N LEU A 58 -9.29 3.11 21.58
CA LEU A 58 -9.68 4.51 21.57
C LEU A 58 -11.14 4.66 22.05
N VAL A 59 -11.61 5.90 22.12
CA VAL A 59 -13.00 6.26 22.42
C VAL A 59 -13.56 6.99 21.21
N SER A 60 -14.75 6.60 20.74
CA SER A 60 -15.46 7.28 19.67
C SER A 60 -16.09 8.60 20.15
N ASP A 61 -16.54 9.41 19.21
CA ASP A 61 -17.40 10.58 19.43
C ASP A 61 -18.64 10.28 20.29
N SER A 62 -19.23 9.10 20.11
CA SER A 62 -20.37 8.57 20.88
C SER A 62 -20.00 8.06 22.28
N GLY A 63 -18.72 8.13 22.67
CA GLY A 63 -18.22 7.65 23.97
C GLY A 63 -18.03 6.12 24.05
N ALA A 64 -18.20 5.39 22.95
CA ALA A 64 -17.99 3.94 22.92
C ALA A 64 -16.49 3.61 22.82
N ARG A 65 -16.09 2.50 23.44
CA ARG A 65 -14.73 1.95 23.22
C ARG A 65 -14.65 1.37 21.82
N VAL A 66 -13.62 1.74 21.07
CA VAL A 66 -13.33 1.22 19.73
C VAL A 66 -11.90 0.66 19.64
N THR A 67 -11.71 -0.37 18.83
CA THR A 67 -10.45 -1.11 18.65
C THR A 67 -10.22 -1.41 17.17
N GLU A 68 -9.03 -1.90 16.80
CA GLU A 68 -8.75 -2.30 15.41
C GLU A 68 -9.65 -3.44 14.92
N ALA A 69 -10.22 -4.22 15.85
CA ALA A 69 -11.12 -5.33 15.51
C ALA A 69 -12.43 -4.85 14.90
N ASP A 70 -12.93 -3.67 15.32
CA ASP A 70 -14.21 -3.11 14.90
C ASP A 70 -14.20 -2.69 13.41
N PHE A 71 -13.01 -2.44 12.85
CA PHE A 71 -12.83 -1.99 11.48
C PHE A 71 -12.40 -3.11 10.52
N LYS A 72 -12.38 -4.38 10.96
CA LYS A 72 -12.01 -5.52 10.12
C LYS A 72 -13.11 -5.87 9.11
N GLY A 73 -12.72 -6.45 7.98
CA GLY A 73 -13.65 -6.97 6.97
C GLY A 73 -14.10 -5.97 5.90
N ARG A 74 -13.73 -4.70 6.05
CA ARG A 74 -13.94 -3.66 5.04
C ARG A 74 -12.68 -2.78 4.90
N PRO A 75 -12.37 -2.26 3.70
CA PRO A 75 -11.30 -1.29 3.53
C PRO A 75 -11.53 -0.05 4.40
N THR A 76 -10.49 0.42 5.08
CA THR A 76 -10.53 1.56 6.00
C THR A 76 -9.50 2.61 5.62
N LEU A 77 -9.96 3.85 5.41
CA LEU A 77 -9.10 5.02 5.29
C LEU A 77 -8.92 5.60 6.69
N ILE A 78 -7.71 5.50 7.22
CA ILE A 78 -7.34 6.15 8.49
C ILE A 78 -6.73 7.50 8.18
N TYR A 79 -7.30 8.55 8.77
CA TYR A 79 -6.79 9.91 8.70
C TYR A 79 -6.43 10.41 10.10
N PHE A 80 -5.19 10.84 10.30
CA PHE A 80 -4.75 11.47 11.54
C PHE A 80 -4.92 12.98 11.42
N GLY A 81 -5.78 13.57 12.25
CA GLY A 81 -6.16 14.98 12.18
C GLY A 81 -6.61 15.52 13.52
N PHE A 82 -7.19 16.72 13.56
CA PHE A 82 -7.77 17.32 14.76
C PHE A 82 -8.74 18.44 14.38
N THR A 83 -9.65 18.82 15.28
CA THR A 83 -10.74 19.76 14.94
C THR A 83 -10.27 21.20 14.76
N TYR A 84 -9.18 21.60 15.42
CA TYR A 84 -8.67 22.96 15.40
C TYR A 84 -7.59 23.19 14.34
N CYS A 85 -7.73 22.54 13.19
CA CYS A 85 -6.79 22.57 12.08
C CYS A 85 -7.35 23.42 10.94
N PRO A 86 -6.98 24.70 10.81
CA PRO A 86 -7.72 25.68 10.00
C PRO A 86 -7.49 25.58 8.48
N ASP A 87 -6.62 24.70 8.01
CA ASP A 87 -6.21 24.66 6.60
C ASP A 87 -6.15 23.22 6.06
N VAL A 88 -5.07 22.49 6.36
CA VAL A 88 -4.79 21.22 5.69
C VAL A 88 -5.79 20.11 5.99
N CYS A 89 -6.39 20.10 7.19
CA CYS A 89 -7.30 19.04 7.61
C CYS A 89 -8.65 19.07 6.89
N PRO A 90 -9.41 20.19 6.87
CA PRO A 90 -10.63 20.26 6.10
C PRO A 90 -10.38 20.04 4.61
N MET A 91 -9.29 20.58 4.07
CA MET A 91 -8.93 20.37 2.66
C MET A 91 -8.63 18.90 2.33
N THR A 92 -8.02 18.16 3.25
CA THR A 92 -7.76 16.73 3.06
C THR A 92 -9.07 15.94 3.03
N LEU A 93 -10.01 16.21 3.94
CA LEU A 93 -11.30 15.51 3.96
C LEU A 93 -12.14 15.78 2.71
N VAL A 94 -12.13 17.02 2.20
CA VAL A 94 -12.76 17.35 0.92
C VAL A 94 -12.13 16.58 -0.24
N ASN A 95 -10.80 16.40 -0.23
CA ASN A 95 -10.14 15.61 -1.26
C ASN A 95 -10.49 14.11 -1.16
N VAL A 96 -10.69 13.60 0.05
CA VAL A 96 -11.16 12.23 0.29
C VAL A 96 -12.58 12.06 -0.26
N GLU A 97 -13.49 12.98 0.02
CA GLU A 97 -14.85 12.98 -0.53
C GLU A 97 -14.84 12.96 -2.07
N ARG A 98 -14.07 13.86 -2.70
CA ARG A 98 -13.90 13.88 -4.16
C ARG A 98 -13.29 12.61 -4.73
N ALA A 99 -12.45 11.92 -3.97
CA ALA A 99 -11.91 10.62 -4.37
C ALA A 99 -12.99 9.54 -4.32
N TYR A 100 -13.90 9.59 -3.34
CA TYR A 100 -15.04 8.67 -3.24
C TYR A 100 -16.04 8.88 -4.37
N GLU A 101 -16.29 10.13 -4.79
CA GLU A 101 -17.14 10.46 -5.95
C GLU A 101 -16.61 9.89 -7.28
N GLN A 102 -15.30 9.60 -7.36
CA GLN A 102 -14.68 9.01 -8.54
C GLN A 102 -14.72 7.47 -8.55
N LEU A 103 -15.22 6.85 -7.48
CA LEU A 103 -15.38 5.40 -7.44
C LEU A 103 -16.50 4.94 -8.41
N PRO A 104 -16.35 3.79 -9.08
CA PRO A 104 -17.45 3.20 -9.84
C PRO A 104 -18.66 2.93 -8.94
N GLU A 105 -19.88 3.03 -9.47
CA GLU A 105 -21.12 2.78 -8.70
C GLU A 105 -21.19 1.39 -8.04
N SER A 106 -20.46 0.41 -8.58
CA SER A 106 -20.38 -0.95 -8.03
C SER A 106 -19.42 -1.09 -6.84
N VAL A 107 -18.69 -0.03 -6.49
CA VAL A 107 -17.69 -0.03 -5.42
C VAL A 107 -18.19 0.81 -4.25
N GLU A 108 -18.37 0.17 -3.10
CA GLU A 108 -18.67 0.88 -1.87
C GLU A 108 -17.42 1.66 -1.40
N PRO A 109 -17.54 2.93 -1.01
CA PRO A 109 -16.44 3.68 -0.42
C PRO A 109 -15.87 2.99 0.84
N PRO A 110 -14.56 3.12 1.10
CA PRO A 110 -13.98 2.64 2.34
C PRO A 110 -14.59 3.37 3.53
N GLN A 111 -14.60 2.73 4.70
CA GLN A 111 -14.93 3.41 5.94
C GLN A 111 -13.83 4.43 6.27
N THR A 112 -14.21 5.65 6.67
CA THR A 112 -13.25 6.69 7.05
C THR A 112 -13.15 6.77 8.57
N LEU A 113 -11.95 6.62 9.12
CA LEU A 113 -11.67 6.80 10.54
C LEU A 113 -10.77 8.02 10.71
N LEU A 114 -11.28 9.06 11.39
CA LEU A 114 -10.44 10.17 11.86
C LEU A 114 -9.93 9.83 13.26
N ILE A 115 -8.61 9.74 13.42
CA ILE A 115 -7.96 9.60 14.72
C ILE A 115 -7.40 10.96 15.12
N SER A 116 -7.88 11.50 16.24
CA SER A 116 -7.38 12.78 16.74
C SER A 116 -5.91 12.67 17.18
N VAL A 117 -5.13 13.69 16.84
CA VAL A 117 -3.77 13.90 17.37
C VAL A 117 -3.72 14.99 18.46
N ASP A 118 -4.87 15.58 18.82
CA ASP A 118 -5.03 16.62 19.86
C ASP A 118 -6.07 16.20 20.93
N PRO A 119 -5.76 15.16 21.74
CA PRO A 119 -6.72 14.58 22.69
C PRO A 119 -7.10 15.50 23.86
N GLU A 120 -6.34 16.58 24.10
CA GLU A 120 -6.67 17.56 25.14
C GLU A 120 -7.88 18.42 24.76
N ARG A 121 -8.13 18.57 23.45
CA ARG A 121 -9.18 19.45 22.91
C ARG A 121 -10.27 18.67 22.16
N ASP A 122 -9.90 17.61 21.48
CA ASP A 122 -10.82 16.73 20.77
C ASP A 122 -11.36 15.65 21.71
N THR A 123 -12.28 16.05 22.59
CA THR A 123 -13.02 15.11 23.45
C THR A 123 -14.26 14.58 22.72
N PRO A 124 -14.81 13.42 23.11
CA PRO A 124 -16.04 12.89 22.51
C PRO A 124 -17.17 13.92 22.46
N GLU A 125 -17.31 14.74 23.51
CA GLU A 125 -18.35 15.77 23.61
C GLU A 125 -18.17 16.91 22.59
N VAL A 126 -16.95 17.15 22.12
CA VAL A 126 -16.64 18.15 21.09
C VAL A 126 -16.83 17.59 19.69
N LEU A 127 -16.71 16.27 19.53
CA LEU A 127 -16.76 15.56 18.26
C LEU A 127 -18.15 15.02 17.88
N ALA A 128 -19.07 14.88 18.84
CA ALA A 128 -20.41 14.29 18.69
C ALA A 128 -21.44 15.16 17.96
#